data_AF-A0A974NC37-F1
#
_entry.id   AF-A0A974NC37-F1
#
_cell.length_a   1.000
_cell.length_b   1.000
_cell.length_c   1.000
_cell.angle_alpha   90.00
_cell.angle_beta   90.00
_cell.angle_gamma   90.00
#
_symmetry.space_group_name_H-M   'P 1'
#
loop_
_entity.id
_entity.type
_entity.pdbx_description
1 polymer ?
#
loop_
_entity_poly.entity_id
_entity_poly.type
_entity_poly.pdbx_seq_one_letter_code
_entity_poly.pdbx_strand_id
1 'polypeptide(L)' 'MADITVEVRALLVRAVELTKKEREAREVADAVLVTRDDALAKACDASVTMYRLSQETGLSKSAIRAAVIRGRNA' A
#
# COMPACT_ATOMS: atom_id res chain seq x y z
N MET A 1 30.34 -13.54 25.97
CA MET A 1 29.89 -12.90 24.72
C MET A 1 30.45 -13.73 23.58
N ALA A 2 29.60 -14.33 22.74
CA ALA A 2 30.09 -14.99 21.53
C ALA A 2 30.59 -13.91 20.58
N ASP A 3 31.85 -13.98 20.19
CA ASP A 3 32.43 -13.05 19.21
C ASP A 3 31.79 -13.34 17.86
N ILE A 4 30.98 -12.39 17.39
CA ILE A 4 30.37 -12.45 16.07
C ILE A 4 31.49 -12.27 15.05
N THR A 5 31.70 -13.26 14.19
CA THR A 5 32.71 -13.16 13.13
C THR A 5 32.37 -11.99 12.20
N VAL A 6 33.39 -11.43 11.54
CA VAL A 6 33.21 -10.31 10.58
C VAL A 6 32.16 -10.65 9.51
N GLU A 7 32.12 -11.92 9.08
CA GLU A 7 31.14 -12.43 8.12
C GLU A 7 29.71 -12.38 8.66
N VAL A 8 29.47 -12.86 9.89
CA VAL A 8 28.14 -12.80 10.50
C VAL A 8 27.69 -11.36 10.70
N ARG A 9 28.60 -10.44 11.06
CA ARG A 9 28.29 -9.01 11.15
C ARG A 9 27.89 -8.43 9.78
N ALA A 10 28.59 -8.79 8.71
CA ALA A 10 28.24 -8.34 7.36
C ALA A 10 26.87 -8.87 6.90
N LEU A 11 26.54 -10.12 7.21
CA LEU A 11 25.22 -10.70 6.92
C LEU A 11 24.10 -9.99 7.69
N LEU A 12 24.32 -9.64 8.96
CA LEU A 12 23.34 -8.89 9.76
C LEU A 12 23.09 -7.48 9.20
N VAL A 13 24.14 -6.76 8.81
CA VAL A 13 24.00 -5.44 8.19
C VAL A 13 23.17 -5.54 6.90
N ARG A 14 23.47 -6.52 6.04
CA ARG A 14 22.72 -6.75 4.81
C ARG A 14 21.25 -7.08 5.06
N ALA A 15 20.96 -7.90 6.07
CA ALA A 15 19.58 -8.23 6.44
C ALA A 15 18.81 -6.97 6.89
N VAL A 16 19.43 -6.11 7.72
CA VAL A 16 18.82 -4.84 8.16
C VAL A 16 18.57 -3.90 6.98
N GLU A 17 19.51 -3.78 6.05
CA GLU A 17 19.35 -2.96 4.85
C GLU A 17 18.20 -3.45 3.96
N LEU A 18 18.06 -4.77 3.80
CA LEU A 18 16.93 -5.35 3.06
C LEU A 18 15.60 -5.02 3.75
N THR A 19 15.50 -5.19 5.07
CA THR A 19 14.29 -4.83 5.81
C THR A 19 13.93 -3.35 5.68
N LYS A 20 14.92 -2.45 5.68
CA LYS A 20 14.68 -1.02 5.45
C LYS A 20 14.12 -0.76 4.06
N LYS A 21 14.70 -1.35 3.01
CA LYS A 21 14.20 -1.23 1.63
C LYS A 21 12.78 -1.78 1.48
N GLU A 22 12.50 -2.92 2.10
CA GLU A 22 11.14 -3.48 2.10
C GLU A 22 10.13 -2.54 2.78
N ARG A 23 10.54 -1.91 3.88
CA ARG A 23 9.70 -0.93 4.58
C ARG A 23 9.44 0.31 3.71
N GLU A 24 10.48 0.87 3.11
CA GLU A 24 10.35 2.01 2.19
C GLU A 24 9.42 1.67 1.01
N ALA A 25 9.57 0.49 0.42
CA ALA A 25 8.70 0.02 -0.66
C ALA A 25 7.23 -0.12 -0.21
N ARG A 26 6.99 -0.59 1.02
CA ARG A 26 5.64 -0.65 1.60
C ARG A 26 5.06 0.74 1.85
N GLU A 27 5.83 1.66 2.40
CA GLU A 27 5.40 3.04 2.64
C GLU A 27 5.00 3.75 1.33
N VAL A 28 5.76 3.53 0.25
CA VAL A 28 5.41 4.03 -1.09
C VAL A 28 4.13 3.37 -1.62
N ALA A 29 3.99 2.05 -1.47
CA ALA A 29 2.78 1.34 -1.90
C ALA A 29 1.54 1.82 -1.13
N ASP A 30 1.66 2.03 0.18
CA ASP A 30 0.58 2.53 1.03
C ASP A 30 0.16 3.95 0.62
N ALA A 31 1.12 4.83 0.32
CA ALA A 31 0.81 6.18 -0.18
C ALA A 31 0.02 6.16 -1.52
N VAL A 32 0.37 5.24 -2.42
CA VAL A 32 -0.37 5.03 -3.68
C VAL A 32 -1.78 4.50 -3.40
N LEU A 33 -1.93 3.57 -2.45
CA LEU A 33 -3.23 3.03 -2.06
C LEU A 33 -4.13 4.11 -1.46
N VAL A 34 -3.59 4.98 -0.60
CA VAL A 34 -4.33 6.12 -0.03
C VAL A 34 -4.81 7.06 -1.14
N THR A 35 -3.93 7.41 -2.07
CA THR A 35 -4.27 8.30 -3.20
C THR A 35 -5.37 7.69 -4.08
N ARG A 36 -5.32 6.38 -4.34
CA ARG A 36 -6.36 5.66 -5.07
C ARG A 36 -7.69 5.65 -4.31
N ASP A 37 -7.65 5.36 -3.02
CA ASP A 37 -8.85 5.25 -2.18
C ASP A 37 -9.57 6.61 -2.06
N ASP A 38 -8.82 7.73 -1.97
CA ASP A 38 -9.35 9.10 -2.03
C ASP A 38 -9.96 9.42 -3.41
N ALA A 39 -9.29 9.08 -4.51
CA ALA A 39 -9.83 9.29 -5.86
C ALA A 39 -11.15 8.53 -6.08
N LEU A 40 -11.24 7.29 -5.58
CA LEU A 40 -12.47 6.49 -5.63
C LEU A 40 -13.59 7.10 -4.77
N ALA A 41 -13.26 7.61 -3.58
CA ALA A 41 -14.23 8.29 -2.72
C ALA A 41 -14.81 9.53 -3.42
N LYS A 42 -13.95 10.39 -3.99
CA LYS A 42 -14.37 11.58 -4.77
C LYS A 42 -15.23 11.23 -5.98
N ALA A 43 -14.89 10.16 -6.70
CA ALA A 43 -15.72 9.69 -7.81
C ALA A 43 -17.10 9.22 -7.35
N CYS A 44 -17.18 8.52 -6.21
CA CYS A 44 -18.45 8.16 -5.60
C CYS A 44 -19.26 9.38 -5.16
N ASP A 45 -18.63 10.40 -4.58
CA ASP A 45 -19.30 11.65 -4.17
C ASP A 45 -19.81 12.43 -5.39
N ALA A 46 -19.11 12.33 -6.52
CA ALA A 46 -19.55 12.81 -7.83
C ALA A 46 -20.62 11.91 -8.51
N SER A 47 -21.22 10.97 -7.76
CA SER A 47 -22.27 10.06 -8.23
C SER A 47 -21.84 9.10 -9.36
N VAL A 48 -20.54 8.84 -9.51
CA VAL A 48 -20.08 7.78 -10.43
C VAL A 48 -20.52 6.42 -9.89
N THR A 49 -21.18 5.64 -10.75
CA THR A 49 -21.74 4.35 -10.34
C THR A 49 -20.64 3.31 -10.07
N MET A 50 -20.91 2.41 -9.13
CA MET A 50 -20.03 1.26 -8.82
C MET A 50 -19.76 0.38 -10.05
N TYR A 51 -20.69 0.31 -11.01
CA TYR A 51 -20.49 -0.41 -12.26
C TYR A 51 -19.40 0.25 -13.12
N ARG A 52 -19.49 1.57 -13.30
CA ARG A 52 -18.51 2.33 -14.09
C ARG A 52 -17.12 2.29 -13.46
N LEU A 53 -17.03 2.50 -12.14
CA LEU A 53 -15.77 2.36 -11.41
C LEU A 53 -15.16 0.96 -11.59
N SER A 54 -15.97 -0.09 -11.50
CA SER A 54 -15.51 -1.47 -11.68
C SER A 54 -14.96 -1.73 -13.09
N GLN A 55 -15.58 -1.15 -14.13
CA GLN A 55 -15.10 -1.27 -15.51
C GLN A 55 -13.79 -0.49 -15.73
N GLU A 56 -13.70 0.74 -15.22
CA GLU A 56 -12.53 1.60 -15.45
C GLU A 56 -11.30 1.17 -14.65
N THR A 57 -11.49 0.64 -13.44
CA THR A 57 -10.36 0.27 -12.55
C THR A 57 -10.04 -1.22 -12.55
N GLY A 58 -10.88 -2.06 -13.16
CA GLY A 58 -10.77 -3.52 -13.10
C GLY A 58 -10.99 -4.12 -11.71
N LEU A 59 -11.44 -3.32 -10.73
CA LEU A 59 -11.66 -3.78 -9.36
C LEU A 59 -13.07 -4.35 -9.21
N SER A 60 -13.22 -5.33 -8.31
CA SER A 60 -14.54 -5.79 -7.90
C SER A 60 -15.30 -4.68 -7.16
N LYS A 61 -16.65 -4.71 -7.24
CA LYS A 61 -17.49 -3.74 -6.53
C LYS A 61 -17.26 -3.77 -5.00
N SER A 62 -16.91 -4.91 -4.42
CA SER A 62 -16.58 -5.02 -2.99
C SER A 62 -15.24 -4.35 -2.66
N ALA A 63 -14.22 -4.52 -3.50
CA ALA A 63 -12.94 -3.86 -3.33
C ALA A 63 -13.08 -2.33 -3.43
N ILE A 64 -13.87 -1.83 -4.39
CA ILE A 64 -14.16 -0.39 -4.51
C ILE A 64 -14.90 0.13 -3.28
N ARG A 65 -15.91 -0.60 -2.77
CA ARG A 65 -16.60 -0.18 -1.53
C ARG A 65 -15.65 -0.06 -0.34
N ALA A 66 -14.77 -1.04 -0.16
CA ALA A 66 -13.79 -1.01 0.92
C ALA A 66 -12.81 0.16 0.75
N ALA A 67 -12.38 0.45 -0.47
CA ALA A 67 -11.54 1.61 -0.79
C ALA A 67 -12.24 2.94 -0.48
N VAL A 68 -13.49 3.11 -0.88
CA VAL A 68 -14.27 4.32 -0.59
C VAL A 68 -14.45 4.52 0.92
N ILE A 69 -14.74 3.46 1.68
CA ILE A 69 -14.84 3.54 3.14
C ILE A 69 -13.51 3.97 3.77
N ARG A 70 -12.39 3.41 3.33
CA ARG A 70 -11.07 3.83 3.82
C ARG A 70 -10.76 5.27 3.44
N GLY A 71 -10.98 5.65 2.18
CA GLY A 71 -10.71 7.01 1.68
C GLY A 71 -11.54 8.10 2.37
N ARG A 72 -12.77 7.78 2.82
CA ARG A 72 -13.61 8.72 3.59
C ARG A 72 -13.22 8.83 5.07
N ASN A 73 -12.48 7.86 5.59
CA ASN A 73 -12.06 7.80 7.00
C ASN A 73 -10.56 8.07 7.19
N ALA A 74 -9.83 8.36 6.11
CA ALA A 74 -8.42 8.73 6.11
C ALA A 74 -8.27 10.25 6.32
#